data_AF-A0A2M8NJ19-F1
#
_entry.id   AF-A0A2M8NJ19-F1
#
_cell.length_a   1.000
_cell.length_b   1.000
_cell.length_c   1.000
_cell.angle_alpha   90.00
_cell.angle_beta   90.00
_cell.angle_gamma   90.00
#
_symmetry.space_group_name_H-M   'P 1'
#
loop_
_entity.id
_entity.type
_entity.pdbx_description
1 polymer ?
#
loop_
_entity_poly.entity_id
_entity_poly.type
_entity_poly.pdbx_seq_one_letter_code
_entity_poly.pdbx_strand_id
1 'polypeptide(L)'
;MTALVTTITETLRYRGAIGQWSWVLHRVTGLGVVLFLTLHVIDTSWAVFYPDLYVKAIAVYQTPLFTIGEFVLVACVIYHAFNGIRIIIFDYRPGWWKYQARAALLVLG
;
A
#
# COMPACT_ATOMS: atom_id res chain seq x y z
N MET A 1 3.90 -20.29 -26.69
CA MET A 1 4.95 -19.59 -25.93
C MET A 1 5.11 -18.12 -26.35
N THR A 2 4.77 -17.75 -27.60
CA THR A 2 4.80 -16.37 -28.12
C THR A 2 3.91 -15.40 -27.32
N ALA A 3 2.71 -15.82 -26.90
CA ALA A 3 1.77 -14.95 -26.18
C ALA A 3 2.31 -14.48 -24.81
N LEU A 4 2.91 -15.37 -24.01
CA LEU A 4 3.46 -15.00 -22.69
C LEU A 4 4.61 -14.00 -22.82
N VAL A 5 5.52 -14.24 -23.77
CA VAL A 5 6.65 -13.35 -24.02
C VAL A 5 6.14 -11.97 -24.45
N THR A 6 5.21 -11.91 -25.41
CA THR A 6 4.61 -10.65 -25.85
C THR A 6 3.88 -9.93 -24.71
N THR A 7 3.08 -10.64 -23.89
CA THR A 7 2.39 -10.02 -22.75
C THR A 7 3.37 -9.44 -21.73
N ILE A 8 4.43 -10.17 -21.37
CA ILE A 8 5.43 -9.67 -20.42
C ILE A 8 6.19 -8.48 -21.02
N THR A 9 6.67 -8.59 -22.25
CA THR A 9 7.43 -7.52 -22.92
C THR A 9 6.59 -6.24 -23.06
N GLU A 10 5.35 -6.34 -23.52
CA GLU A 10 4.48 -5.17 -23.69
C GLU A 10 4.02 -4.58 -22.35
N THR A 11 3.78 -5.41 -21.33
CA THR A 11 3.47 -4.92 -19.97
C THR A 11 4.63 -4.12 -19.39
N LEU A 12 5.86 -4.60 -19.54
CA LEU A 12 7.06 -3.89 -19.07
C LEU A 12 7.35 -2.62 -19.88
N ARG A 13 6.94 -2.58 -21.16
CA ARG A 13 7.07 -1.40 -22.02
C ARG A 13 5.99 -0.34 -21.77
N TYR A 14 4.86 -0.73 -21.18
CA TYR A 14 3.76 0.18 -20.88
C TYR A 14 4.16 1.22 -19.83
N ARG A 15 4.11 2.50 -20.21
CA ARG A 15 4.55 3.60 -19.32
C ARG A 15 3.50 4.01 -18.28
N GLY A 16 2.23 3.65 -18.48
CA GLY A 16 1.12 4.03 -17.61
C GLY A 16 0.76 5.51 -17.65
N ALA A 17 -0.53 5.81 -17.44
CA ALA A 17 -0.98 7.15 -17.10
C ALA A 17 -1.03 7.32 -15.57
N ILE A 18 -1.15 8.55 -15.07
CA ILE A 18 -1.23 8.84 -13.62
C ILE A 18 -2.31 8.02 -12.90
N GLY A 19 -3.44 7.76 -13.57
CA GLY A 19 -4.51 6.93 -13.02
C GLY A 19 -4.11 5.46 -12.84
N GLN A 20 -3.32 4.91 -13.76
CA GLN A 20 -2.83 3.53 -13.68
C GLN A 20 -1.82 3.37 -12.54
N TRP A 21 -0.88 4.32 -12.41
CA TRP A 21 0.06 4.34 -11.29
C TRP A 21 -0.65 4.50 -9.94
N SER A 22 -1.64 5.38 -9.85
CA SER A 22 -2.48 5.53 -8.66
C SER A 22 -3.23 4.23 -8.30
N TRP A 23 -3.71 3.49 -9.31
CA TRP A 23 -4.35 2.19 -9.09
C TRP A 23 -3.36 1.12 -8.60
N VAL A 24 -2.17 1.01 -9.21
CA VAL A 24 -1.14 0.05 -8.79
C VAL A 24 -0.74 0.32 -7.34
N LEU A 25 -0.41 1.57 -7.02
CA LEU A 25 0.02 1.96 -5.68
C LEU A 25 -1.08 1.67 -4.65
N HIS A 26 -2.35 1.90 -4.96
CA HIS A 26 -3.44 1.62 -4.01
C HIS A 26 -3.53 0.13 -3.65
N ARG A 27 -3.33 -0.75 -4.62
CA ARG A 27 -3.32 -2.20 -4.40
C ARG A 27 -2.08 -2.63 -3.62
N VAL A 28 -0.90 -2.17 -4.01
CA VAL A 28 0.36 -2.53 -3.35
C VAL A 28 0.35 -2.08 -1.89
N THR A 29 -0.04 -0.84 -1.63
CA THR A 29 -0.16 -0.31 -0.25
C THR A 29 -1.23 -1.05 0.54
N GLY A 30 -2.38 -1.36 -0.06
CA GLY A 30 -3.44 -2.13 0.61
C GLY A 30 -2.99 -3.55 0.99
N LEU A 31 -2.33 -4.26 0.09
CA LEU A 31 -1.75 -5.58 0.38
C LEU A 31 -0.67 -5.50 1.47
N GLY A 32 0.18 -4.45 1.44
CA GLY A 32 1.17 -4.19 2.48
C GLY A 32 0.54 -3.95 3.85
N VAL A 33 -0.54 -3.15 3.92
CA VAL A 33 -1.28 -2.88 5.15
C VAL A 33 -1.97 -4.14 5.69
N VAL A 34 -2.57 -4.97 4.82
CA VAL A 34 -3.18 -6.25 5.25
C VAL A 34 -2.13 -7.22 5.78
N LEU A 35 -0.97 -7.32 5.10
CA LEU A 35 0.14 -8.13 5.57
C LEU A 35 0.64 -7.65 6.94
N PHE A 36 0.87 -6.34 7.08
CA PHE A 36 1.24 -5.74 8.36
C PHE A 36 0.22 -6.05 9.44
N LEU A 37 -1.07 -5.79 9.19
CA LEU A 37 -2.13 -6.02 10.17
C LEU A 37 -2.19 -7.49 10.61
N THR A 38 -2.00 -8.42 9.67
CA THR A 38 -1.97 -9.85 9.99
C THR A 38 -0.80 -10.20 10.90
N LEU A 39 0.41 -9.77 10.55
CA LEU A 39 1.60 -10.00 11.37
C LEU A 39 1.48 -9.30 12.74
N HIS A 40 0.94 -8.09 12.77
CA HIS A 40 0.74 -7.29 13.98
C HIS A 40 -0.25 -7.92 14.95
N VAL A 41 -1.37 -8.47 14.45
CA VAL A 41 -2.30 -9.20 15.32
C VAL A 41 -1.63 -10.44 15.93
N ILE A 42 -0.84 -11.17 15.13
CA ILE A 42 -0.10 -12.35 15.61
C ILE A 42 0.95 -11.93 16.66
N ASP A 43 1.79 -10.94 16.37
CA ASP A 43 2.87 -10.53 17.26
C ASP A 43 2.34 -9.93 18.57
N THR A 44 1.23 -9.19 18.51
CA THR A 44 0.64 -8.56 19.69
C THR A 44 -0.06 -9.60 20.55
N SER A 45 -0.59 -10.68 19.95
CA SER A 45 -1.12 -11.81 20.71
C SER A 45 -0.05 -12.49 21.58
N TRP A 46 1.24 -12.44 21.19
CA TRP A 46 2.33 -13.01 21.98
C TRP A 46 2.52 -12.31 23.32
N ALA A 47 2.08 -11.06 23.49
CA ALA A 47 2.10 -10.40 24.79
C ALA A 47 1.34 -11.20 25.87
N VAL A 48 0.33 -11.99 25.46
CA VAL A 48 -0.46 -12.85 26.35
C VAL A 48 0.05 -14.29 26.30
N PHE A 49 0.22 -14.85 25.10
CA PHE A 49 0.47 -16.30 24.95
C PHE A 49 1.94 -16.69 25.01
N TYR A 50 2.87 -15.79 24.62
CA TYR A 50 4.31 -16.06 24.54
C TYR A 50 5.14 -14.83 24.93
N PRO A 51 5.11 -14.38 26.21
CA PRO A 51 5.70 -13.10 26.62
C PRO A 51 7.20 -12.97 26.29
N ASP A 52 7.98 -14.05 26.38
CA ASP A 52 9.40 -14.04 26.03
C ASP A 52 9.65 -13.76 24.54
N LEU A 53 8.77 -14.24 23.66
CA LEU A 53 8.86 -13.94 22.23
C LEU A 53 8.43 -12.50 21.95
N TYR A 54 7.44 -11.99 22.68
CA TYR A 54 7.01 -10.60 22.57
C TYR A 54 8.15 -9.63 22.93
N VAL A 55 8.85 -9.85 24.04
CA VAL A 55 10.01 -9.02 24.44
C VAL A 55 11.10 -9.02 23.36
N LYS A 56 11.38 -10.18 22.76
CA LYS A 56 12.36 -10.28 21.66
C LYS A 56 11.89 -9.54 20.40
N ALA A 57 10.61 -9.65 20.04
CA ALA A 57 10.04 -8.96 18.88
C ALA A 57 10.13 -7.43 19.07
N ILE A 58 9.74 -6.92 20.24
CA ILE A 58 9.85 -5.49 20.55
C ILE A 58 11.30 -4.99 20.46
N ALA A 59 12.28 -5.77 20.93
CA ALA A 59 13.68 -5.40 20.79
C ALA A 59 14.13 -5.27 19.31
N VAL A 60 13.58 -6.10 18.42
CA VAL A 60 13.82 -5.99 16.96
C VAL A 60 13.15 -4.73 16.40
N TYR A 61 11.93 -4.42 16.84
CA TYR A 61 11.16 -3.27 16.35
C TYR A 61 11.80 -1.92 16.70
N GLN A 62 12.62 -1.89 17.76
CA GLN A 62 13.39 -0.71 18.17
C GLN A 62 14.70 -0.51 17.38
N THR A 63 15.00 -1.38 16.40
CA THR A 63 16.19 -1.20 15.56
C THR A 63 15.97 -0.14 14.47
N PRO A 64 17.01 0.62 14.07
CA PRO A 64 16.88 1.64 13.03
C PRO A 64 16.32 1.11 11.69
N LEU A 65 16.66 -0.13 11.34
CA LEU A 65 16.14 -0.78 10.14
C LEU A 65 14.61 -0.94 10.21
N PHE A 66 14.10 -1.33 11.37
CA PHE A 66 12.67 -1.50 11.57
C PHE A 66 11.94 -0.15 11.60
N THR A 67 12.54 0.87 12.22
CA THR A 67 12.02 2.25 12.18
C THR A 67 11.89 2.80 10.76
N ILE A 68 12.84 2.49 9.85
CA ILE A 68 12.69 2.83 8.43
C ILE A 68 11.45 2.14 7.83
N GLY A 69 11.25 0.86 8.18
CA GLY A 69 10.06 0.10 7.80
C GLY A 69 8.76 0.72 8.31
N GLU A 70 8.75 1.24 9.54
CA GLU A 70 7.61 1.95 10.13
C GLU A 70 7.25 3.21 9.32
N PHE A 71 8.24 4.01 8.92
CA PHE A 71 7.98 5.17 8.05
C PHE A 71 7.38 4.77 6.69
N VAL A 72 7.88 3.68 6.09
CA VAL A 72 7.32 3.14 4.83
C VAL A 72 5.88 2.66 5.05
N LEU A 73 5.59 1.98 6.15
CA LEU A 73 4.25 1.54 6.50
C LEU A 73 3.30 2.72 6.71
N VAL A 74 3.72 3.76 7.44
CA VAL A 74 2.94 4.99 7.64
C VAL A 74 2.62 5.64 6.29
N ALA A 75 3.60 5.75 5.39
CA ALA A 75 3.38 6.26 4.04
C ALA A 75 2.36 5.40 3.27
N CYS A 76 2.43 4.07 3.38
CA CYS A 76 1.47 3.15 2.78
C CYS A 76 0.05 3.37 3.30
N VAL A 77 -0.13 3.47 4.62
CA VAL A 77 -1.44 3.70 5.25
C VAL A 77 -2.04 5.04 4.83
N ILE A 78 -1.25 6.11 4.91
CA ILE A 78 -1.66 7.47 4.52
C ILE A 78 -2.10 7.48 3.07
N TYR A 79 -1.25 7.01 2.16
CA TYR A 79 -1.55 6.96 0.75
C TYR A 79 -2.81 6.13 0.46
N HIS A 80 -2.91 4.94 1.05
CA HIS A 80 -4.04 4.03 0.83
C HIS A 80 -5.36 4.68 1.27
N ALA A 81 -5.37 5.35 2.44
CA ALA A 81 -6.53 6.05 2.96
C ALA A 81 -6.95 7.23 2.08
N PHE A 82 -6.02 8.14 1.75
CA PHE A 82 -6.33 9.31 0.92
C PHE A 82 -6.75 8.93 -0.50
N ASN A 83 -6.07 7.96 -1.12
CA ASN A 83 -6.48 7.49 -2.44
C ASN A 83 -7.81 6.72 -2.39
N GLY A 84 -8.10 5.99 -1.30
CA GLY A 84 -9.39 5.36 -1.06
C GLY A 84 -10.53 6.38 -0.98
N ILE A 85 -10.34 7.47 -0.23
CA ILE A 85 -11.30 8.59 -0.16
C ILE A 85 -11.53 9.19 -1.55
N ARG A 86 -10.46 9.41 -2.33
CA ARG A 86 -10.56 9.89 -3.72
C ARG A 86 -11.44 8.96 -4.57
N ILE A 87 -11.24 7.65 -4.47
CA ILE A 87 -12.03 6.64 -5.21
C ILE A 87 -13.50 6.72 -4.77
N ILE A 88 -13.78 6.70 -3.47
CA ILE A 88 -15.15 6.79 -2.92
C ILE A 88 -15.87 8.03 -3.44
N ILE A 89 -15.22 9.19 -3.46
CA ILE A 89 -15.80 10.44 -3.96
C ILE A 89 -16.17 10.32 -5.44
N PHE A 90 -15.29 9.73 -6.25
CA PHE A 90 -15.53 9.57 -7.69
C PHE A 90 -16.58 8.50 -8.02
N ASP A 91 -16.69 7.46 -7.20
CA ASP A 91 -17.76 6.46 -7.32
C ASP A 91 -19.11 7.08 -6.93
N TYR A 92 -19.13 7.94 -5.91
CA TYR A 92 -20.34 8.65 -5.48
C TYR A 92 -20.82 9.72 -6.51
N ARG A 93 -19.90 10.40 -7.21
CA ARG A 93 -20.21 11.45 -8.21
C ARG A 93 -19.43 11.25 -9.52
N PRO A 94 -19.87 10.37 -10.43
CA PRO A 94 -19.15 10.06 -11.67
C PRO A 94 -18.89 11.27 -12.58
N GLY A 95 -19.74 12.31 -12.55
CA GLY A 95 -19.54 13.55 -13.30
C GLY A 95 -18.25 14.32 -12.93
N TRP A 96 -17.60 13.96 -11.82
CA TRP A 96 -16.32 14.53 -11.40
C TRP A 96 -15.10 13.82 -12.00
N TRP A 97 -15.24 12.70 -12.71
CA TRP A 97 -14.11 11.99 -13.33
C TRP A 97 -13.25 12.87 -14.25
N LYS A 98 -13.79 13.96 -14.79
CA LYS A 98 -13.01 14.99 -15.51
C LYS A 98 -11.86 15.60 -14.69
N TYR A 99 -11.92 15.53 -13.36
CA TYR A 99 -10.88 16.01 -12.44
C TYR A 99 -9.97 14.90 -11.89
N GLN A 100 -10.11 13.66 -12.36
CA GLN A 100 -9.44 12.48 -11.80
C GLN A 100 -7.91 12.59 -11.79
N ALA A 101 -7.32 13.17 -12.84
CA ALA A 101 -5.87 13.32 -12.97
C ALA A 101 -5.32 14.33 -11.96
N ARG A 102 -6.00 15.48 -11.82
CA ARG A 102 -5.65 16.50 -10.83
C ARG A 102 -5.79 15.95 -9.40
N ALA A 103 -6.88 15.23 -9.12
CA ALA A 103 -7.08 14.61 -7.82
C ALA A 103 -6.03 13.52 -7.53
N ALA A 104 -5.60 12.74 -8.53
CA ALA A 104 -4.54 11.75 -8.35
C ALA A 104 -3.19 12.40 -8.00
N LEU A 105 -2.85 13.52 -8.66
CA LEU A 105 -1.63 14.27 -8.37
C LEU A 105 -1.63 14.84 -6.95
N LEU A 106 -2.76 15.36 -6.47
CA LEU A 106 -2.91 15.87 -5.09
C LEU A 106 -2.75 14.79 -4.01
N VAL A 107 -2.95 13.52 -4.35
CA VAL A 107 -2.73 12.41 -3.42
C VAL A 107 -1.29 11.91 -3.46
N LEU A 108 -0.58 12.16 -4.57
CA LEU A 108 0.77 11.68 -4.82
C LEU A 108 1.87 12.71 -4.52
N GLY A 109 1.53 13.99 -4.34
CA GLY A 109 2.44 15.09 -4.03
C GLY A 109 1.86 16.00 -2.98
#